data_AF-A0A0C2FAB9-F1
#
_entry.id   AF-A0A0C2FAB9-F1
#
_cell.length_a   1.000
_cell.length_b   1.000
_cell.length_c   1.000
_cell.angle_alpha   90.00
_cell.angle_beta   90.00
_cell.angle_gamma   90.00
#
_symmetry.space_group_name_H-M   'P 1'
#
loop_
_entity.id
_entity.type
_entity.pdbx_description
1 polymer ?
#
loop_
_entity_poly.entity_id
_entity_poly.type
_entity_poly.pdbx_seq_one_letter_code
_entity_poly.pdbx_strand_id
1 'polypeptide(L)' 'MKIGTTHAPINIDVGDVRLENVARSTYLGSTVACDRNAEFDVRTRIAEAAAVFRKLQPIWATTSISNNIEMCLYL' A
#
# COMPACT_ATOMS: atom_id res chain seq x y z
N MET A 1 7.13 -22.85 4.09
CA MET A 1 7.55 -22.78 5.50
C MET A 1 6.47 -22.06 6.29
N LYS A 2 5.57 -22.79 6.98
CA LYS A 2 4.55 -22.20 7.86
C LYS A 2 5.12 -22.13 9.27
N ILE A 3 5.62 -20.96 9.66
CA ILE A 3 5.91 -20.68 11.07
C ILE A 3 4.57 -20.25 11.67
N GLY A 4 3.90 -21.16 12.35
CA GLY A 4 2.69 -20.85 13.12
C GLY A 4 3.11 -20.13 14.39
N THR A 5 3.04 -18.80 14.39
CA THR A 5 3.06 -18.04 15.65
C THR A 5 1.62 -17.95 16.13
N THR A 6 1.31 -18.61 17.24
CA THR A 6 0.08 -18.41 18.00
C THR A 6 -0.05 -16.92 18.31
N HIS A 7 -1.06 -16.27 17.71
CA HIS A 7 -1.32 -14.84 17.86
C HIS A 7 -1.98 -14.59 19.24
N ALA A 8 -1.21 -14.77 20.31
CA ALA A 8 -1.65 -14.38 21.63
C ALA A 8 -1.63 -12.85 21.72
N PRO A 9 -2.71 -12.21 22.21
CA PRO A 9 -2.72 -10.77 22.40
C PRO A 9 -1.62 -10.36 23.39
N ILE A 10 -0.72 -9.48 22.94
CA ILE A 10 0.33 -8.89 23.79
C ILE A 10 -0.19 -7.56 24.31
N ASN A 11 -0.07 -7.36 25.63
CA ASN A 11 -0.37 -6.08 26.26
C ASN A 11 0.92 -5.25 26.32
N ILE A 12 0.90 -4.07 25.70
CA ILE A 12 2.01 -3.12 25.72
C ILE A 12 1.47 -1.80 26.26
N ASP A 13 2.06 -1.33 27.36
CA ASP A 13 1.71 -0.06 28.00
C ASP A 13 2.86 0.94 27.79
N VAL A 14 2.52 2.15 27.35
CA VAL A 14 3.44 3.26 27.12
C VAL A 14 2.97 4.45 27.97
N GLY A 15 3.56 4.62 29.15
CA GLY A 15 3.05 5.55 30.16
C GLY A 15 1.65 5.13 30.61
N ASP A 16 0.68 6.05 30.51
CA ASP A 16 -0.74 5.79 30.84
C ASP A 16 -1.55 5.29 29.64
N VAL A 17 -0.92 5.04 28.48
CA VAL A 17 -1.59 4.60 27.25
C VAL A 17 -1.32 3.12 27.01
N ARG A 18 -2.39 2.32 26.95
CA ARG A 18 -2.33 0.94 26.50
C ARG A 18 -2.50 0.86 24.98
N LEU A 19 -1.56 0.22 24.31
CA LEU A 19 -1.61 0.04 22.86
C LEU A 19 -2.67 -0.99 22.46
N GLU A 20 -3.37 -0.72 21.36
CA GLU A 20 -4.31 -1.67 20.77
C GLU A 20 -3.59 -2.76 19.96
N ASN A 21 -4.14 -3.97 19.99
CA ASN A 21 -3.69 -5.05 19.14
C ASN A 21 -4.52 -5.04 17.86
N VAL A 22 -3.91 -4.63 16.75
CA VAL A 22 -4.56 -4.57 15.43
C VAL A 22 -3.97 -5.59 14.48
N ALA A 23 -4.83 -6.34 13.81
CA ALA A 23 -4.41 -7.32 12.82
C ALA A 23 -3.84 -6.70 11.53
N ARG A 24 -4.26 -5.46 11.23
CA ARG A 24 -3.78 -4.64 10.12
C ARG A 24 -3.71 -3.19 10.55
N SER A 25 -2.66 -2.49 10.14
CA SER A 25 -2.49 -1.05 10.34
C SER A 25 -1.89 -0.42 9.09
N THR A 26 -2.14 0.86 8.86
CA THR A 26 -1.48 1.59 7.77
C THR A 26 -0.32 2.40 8.33
N TYR A 27 0.88 2.15 7.81
CA TYR A 27 2.09 2.89 8.18
C TYR A 27 2.79 3.39 6.92
N LEU A 28 3.00 4.70 6.83
CA LEU A 28 3.64 5.38 5.68
C LEU A 28 3.04 4.97 4.32
N GLY A 29 1.71 4.80 4.27
CA GLY A 29 0.98 4.41 3.05
C GLY A 29 1.05 2.91 2.71
N SER A 30 1.76 2.10 3.49
CA SER A 30 1.75 0.63 3.35
C SER A 30 0.89 -0.01 4.43
N THR A 31 0.22 -1.12 4.12
CA THR A 31 -0.51 -1.88 5.14
C THR A 31 0.45 -2.87 5.79
N VAL A 32 0.62 -2.77 7.10
CA VAL A 32 1.33 -3.76 7.89
C VAL A 32 0.29 -4.72 8.44
N ALA A 33 0.38 -5.98 8.04
CA ALA A 33 -0.55 -7.02 8.42
C ALA A 33 0.12 -8.11 9.26
N CYS A 34 -0.62 -8.62 10.23
CA CYS A 34 -0.21 -9.73 11.07
C CYS A 34 -0.15 -11.05 10.30
N ASP A 35 -1.06 -11.24 9.34
CA ASP A 35 -0.89 -12.26 8.34
C ASP A 35 0.24 -11.81 7.40
N ARG A 36 1.24 -12.66 7.21
CA ARG A 36 2.42 -12.39 6.36
C ARG A 36 2.06 -12.36 4.86
N ASN A 37 0.83 -11.97 4.54
CA ASN A 37 0.22 -12.05 3.24
C ASN A 37 0.41 -10.72 2.48
N ALA A 38 1.37 -10.71 1.57
CA ALA A 38 1.60 -9.57 0.69
C ALA A 38 0.54 -9.46 -0.43
N GLU A 39 -0.34 -10.44 -0.63
CA GLU A 39 -1.31 -10.43 -1.73
C GLU A 39 -2.23 -9.20 -1.69
N PHE A 40 -2.66 -8.80 -0.49
CA PHE A 40 -3.53 -7.64 -0.33
C PHE A 40 -2.81 -6.34 -0.72
N ASP A 41 -1.57 -6.16 -0.29
CA ASP A 41 -0.76 -4.99 -0.62
C ASP A 41 -0.45 -4.92 -2.10
N VAL A 42 -0.06 -6.04 -2.71
CA VAL A 42 0.21 -6.15 -4.14
C VAL A 42 -1.04 -5.77 -4.94
N ARG A 43 -2.20 -6.32 -4.56
CA ARG A 43 -3.48 -6.02 -5.23
C ARG A 43 -3.85 -4.55 -5.10
N THR A 44 -3.64 -3.96 -3.92
CA THR A 44 -3.91 -2.54 -3.66
C THR A 44 -3.01 -1.66 -4.53
N ARG A 45 -1.69 -1.91 -4.55
CA ARG A 45 -0.75 -1.15 -5.38
C ARG A 45 -1.02 -1.29 -6.88
N ILE A 46 -1.43 -2.47 -7.34
CA ILE A 46 -1.87 -2.66 -8.74
C ILE A 46 -3.11 -1.81 -9.04
N ALA A 47 -4.09 -1.78 -8.15
CA ALA A 47 -5.31 -1.00 -8.33
C ALA A 47 -5.02 0.51 -8.35
N GLU A 48 -4.15 0.99 -7.47
CA GLU A 48 -3.67 2.39 -7.45
C GLU A 48 -2.94 2.75 -8.74
N ALA A 49 -1.95 1.94 -9.15
CA ALA A 49 -1.23 2.14 -10.41
C ALA A 49 -2.18 2.13 -11.61
N ALA A 50 -3.14 1.21 -11.67
CA ALA A 50 -4.13 1.17 -12.73
C ALA A 50 -5.03 2.42 -12.74
N ALA A 51 -5.42 2.95 -11.58
CA ALA A 51 -6.17 4.19 -11.49
C ALA A 51 -5.38 5.39 -12.03
N VAL A 52 -4.09 5.43 -11.73
CA VAL A 52 -3.15 6.43 -12.24
C VAL A 52 -3.00 6.34 -13.76
N PHE A 53 -2.73 5.15 -14.30
CA PHE A 53 -2.59 4.97 -15.74
C PHE A 53 -3.88 5.31 -16.50
N ARG A 54 -5.06 5.02 -15.92
CA ARG A 54 -6.34 5.48 -16.49
C ARG A 54 -6.41 7.00 -16.59
N LYS A 55 -5.91 7.74 -15.59
CA LYS A 55 -5.87 9.21 -15.63
C LYS A 55 -4.87 9.75 -16.67
N LEU A 56 -3.80 9.01 -16.95
CA LEU A 56 -2.80 9.37 -17.98
C LEU A 56 -3.27 9.03 -19.41
N GLN A 57 -4.29 8.19 -19.57
CA GLN A 57 -4.76 7.74 -20.89
C GLN A 57 -5.08 8.89 -21.87
N PRO A 58 -5.73 10.00 -21.46
CA PRO A 58 -5.97 11.15 -22.36
C PRO A 58 -4.69 11.86 -22.80
N ILE A 59 -3.67 11.90 -21.94
CA ILE A 59 -2.35 12.47 -22.22
C ILE A 59 -1.64 11.60 -23.26
N TRP A 60 -1.68 10.29 -23.11
CA TRP A 60 -1.10 9.35 -24.09
C TRP A 60 -1.84 9.32 -25.43
N ALA A 61 -3.15 9.57 -25.44
CA ALA A 61 -3.94 9.65 -26.66
C ALA A 61 -3.74 10.96 -27.44
N THR A 62 -3.07 11.94 -26.83
CA THR A 62 -2.88 13.26 -27.41
C THR A 62 -1.72 13.25 -28.40
N THR A 63 -1.95 13.76 -29.61
CA THR A 63 -0.92 13.90 -30.65
C THR A 63 -0.08 15.17 -30.54
N SER A 64 -0.45 16.10 -29.66
CA SER A 64 0.27 17.36 -29.43
C SER A 64 1.43 17.25 -28.44
N ILE A 65 1.67 16.07 -27.86
CA ILE A 65 2.76 15.82 -26.92
C ILE A 65 3.81 14.96 -27.63
N SER A 66 5.07 15.41 -27.60
CA SER A 66 6.18 14.69 -28.21
C SER A 66 6.53 13.43 -27.39
N ASN A 67 6.86 12.33 -28.07
CA ASN A 67 7.31 11.08 -27.44
C ASN A 67 8.67 11.21 -26.71
N ASN A 68 9.37 12.33 -26.86
CA ASN A 68 10.65 12.61 -26.20
C ASN A 68 10.50 13.33 -24.84
N ILE A 69 9.29 13.39 -24.29
CA ILE A 69 9.01 14.05 -23.01
C ILE A 69 8.98 13.01 -21.90
N GLU A 70 9.84 13.18 -20.90
CA GLU A 70 9.81 12.43 -19.66
C GLU A 70 8.85 13.11 -18.68
N MET A 71 7.91 12.35 -18.12
CA MET A 71 6.94 12.86 -17.15
C MET A 71 7.19 12.25 -15.77
N CYS A 72 7.39 13.11 -14.77
CA CYS A 72 7.39 12.71 -13.38
C CYS A 72 5.98 12.82 -12.81
N LEU A 73 5.47 11.73 -12.25
CA LEU A 73 4.21 11.74 -11.54
C LEU A 73 4.45 11.68 -10.04
N TYR A 74 3.85 12.62 -9.32
CA TYR A 74 3.80 12.63 -7.86
C TYR A 74 2.38 12.26 -7.42
N LEU A 75 2.29 11.26 -6.54
CA LEU A 75 1.05 10.74 -5.98
C LEU A 75 0.88 11.19 -4.53
#